data_AF-A0A800IH09-F1
#
_entry.id   AF-A0A800IH09-F1
#
_cell.length_a   1.000
_cell.length_b   1.000
_cell.length_c   1.000
_cell.angle_alpha   90.00
_cell.angle_beta   90.00
_cell.angle_gamma   90.00
#
_symmetry.space_group_name_H-M   'P 1'
#
loop_
_entity.id
_entity.type
_entity.pdbx_description
1 polymer ?
#
loop_
_entity_poly.entity_id
_entity_poly.type
_entity_poly.pdbx_seq_one_letter_code
_entity_poly.pdbx_strand_id
1 'polypeptide(L)'
;EDLPILYSGARLFVSSSRYEGYGFPALEALACGTPILSSPSPSILETTTRTGLVVEPVNVRAWCERLDHALNETRRSDRHLENLENYAWRNVADKTVRVYEQAAGQSPGRVSDMHRQPLETEGPVPDACSFAVLKTIVYADLFDYPLTMEEIHQYLFGFRASRTMVAAALKTPELTDLITFEQGYYVLKGRSHLYEERLNKTEEAQRLFERHRKLLYWLCSCPFVRMMSLSGALAFKNCKEDSDIDLFLVIDKKRLWTIYAFLAVTAKLIGKRELLCLNYIIGRSDTHIKDQDIFNAHQIANLRPMYGWTHYRKFTATNGWVMGYLPQWNGHAEGTHTFPELKLSRWAAWGKRLLEWIGDLPLFQPLEWLIFKLYKKRIEGTISPSQTSGVYLTRDRIKLHVNDHKHRFLKKFEDRITEVMEQHERMNLIAQESHTAHNGHMTVKW
;
A
#
# COMPACT_ATOMS: atom_id res chain seq x y z
N GLU A 1 6.37 -17.19 17.93
CA GLU A 1 6.89 -16.95 19.28
C GLU A 1 7.89 -18.01 19.74
N ASP A 2 8.00 -19.15 19.04
CA ASP A 2 8.82 -20.29 19.50
C ASP A 2 10.33 -20.19 19.20
N LEU A 3 10.74 -19.47 18.14
CA LEU A 3 12.14 -19.42 17.69
C LEU A 3 13.13 -18.81 18.71
N PRO A 4 12.83 -17.68 19.39
CA PRO A 4 13.73 -17.14 20.42
C PRO A 4 13.98 -18.11 21.58
N ILE A 5 12.98 -18.92 21.93
CA ILE A 5 13.08 -19.96 22.97
C ILE A 5 14.03 -21.07 22.49
N LEU A 6 13.88 -21.50 21.24
CA LEU A 6 14.77 -22.50 20.63
C LEU A 6 16.20 -21.99 20.50
N TYR A 7 16.40 -20.74 20.09
CA TYR A 7 17.72 -20.14 20.02
C TYR A 7 18.35 -20.05 21.40
N SER A 8 17.66 -19.48 22.39
CA SER A 8 18.19 -19.31 23.76
C SER A 8 18.49 -20.64 24.45
N GLY A 9 17.75 -21.70 24.11
CA GLY A 9 17.99 -23.07 24.59
C GLY A 9 19.08 -23.84 23.83
N ALA A 10 19.49 -23.37 22.65
CA ALA A 10 20.49 -24.06 21.85
C ALA A 10 21.91 -23.86 22.41
N ARG A 11 22.74 -24.89 22.30
CA ARG A 11 24.16 -24.81 22.65
C ARG A 11 25.00 -24.14 21.56
N LEU A 12 24.61 -24.32 20.31
CA LEU A 12 25.27 -23.83 19.12
C LEU A 12 24.23 -23.73 17.99
N PHE A 13 24.23 -22.63 17.25
CA PHE A 13 23.50 -22.51 16.00
C PHE A 13 24.44 -22.78 14.82
N VAL A 14 24.00 -23.62 13.88
CA VAL A 14 24.82 -24.09 12.76
C VAL A 14 24.14 -23.74 11.45
N SER A 15 24.84 -23.00 10.58
CA SER A 15 24.36 -22.70 9.23
C SER A 15 25.44 -22.98 8.19
N SER A 16 25.27 -24.09 7.45
CA SER A 16 26.16 -24.54 6.38
C SER A 16 25.69 -24.11 4.98
N SER A 17 24.93 -23.00 4.90
CA SER A 17 24.44 -22.44 3.63
C SER A 17 25.59 -22.23 2.64
N ARG A 18 25.47 -22.75 1.41
CA ARG A 18 26.46 -22.47 0.34
C ARG A 18 26.38 -21.03 -0.16
N TYR A 19 25.23 -20.39 0.04
CA TYR A 19 24.98 -19.00 -0.26
C TYR A 19 23.98 -18.46 0.76
N GLU A 20 24.30 -17.34 1.39
CA GLU A 20 23.46 -16.67 2.37
C GLU A 20 23.42 -15.19 2.04
N GLY A 21 22.22 -14.58 2.11
CA GLY A 21 22.06 -13.15 1.80
C GLY A 21 22.66 -12.27 2.88
N TYR A 22 21.93 -12.09 3.99
CA TYR A 22 22.39 -11.33 5.15
C TYR A 22 22.71 -12.21 6.37
N GLY A 23 22.08 -13.39 6.47
CA GLY A 23 22.30 -14.30 7.60
C GLY A 23 21.53 -13.92 8.86
N PHE A 24 20.29 -13.41 8.71
CA PHE A 24 19.43 -13.04 9.86
C PHE A 24 19.28 -14.15 10.92
N PRO A 25 19.09 -15.44 10.58
CA PRO A 25 18.98 -16.48 11.59
C PRO A 25 20.21 -16.59 12.52
N ALA A 26 21.41 -16.37 11.98
CA ALA A 26 22.63 -16.36 12.77
C ALA A 26 22.73 -15.11 13.67
N LEU A 27 22.24 -13.95 13.21
CA LEU A 27 22.16 -12.73 14.02
C LEU A 27 21.12 -12.86 15.14
N GLU A 28 19.98 -13.47 14.85
CA GLU A 28 18.94 -13.79 15.83
C GLU A 28 19.48 -14.73 16.91
N ALA A 29 20.19 -15.79 16.50
CA ALA A 29 20.85 -16.70 17.44
C ALA A 29 21.86 -15.96 18.33
N LEU A 30 22.71 -15.10 17.75
CA LEU A 30 23.64 -14.26 18.51
C LEU A 30 22.92 -13.31 19.48
N ALA A 31 21.81 -12.71 19.06
CA ALA A 31 20.99 -11.83 19.91
C ALA A 31 20.33 -12.57 21.08
N CYS A 32 20.05 -13.85 20.91
CA CYS A 32 19.63 -14.75 21.99
C CYS A 32 20.79 -15.27 22.86
N GLY A 33 22.03 -14.83 22.62
CA GLY A 33 23.22 -15.26 23.36
C GLY A 33 23.77 -16.63 22.92
N THR A 34 23.34 -17.13 21.76
CA THR A 34 23.73 -18.45 21.25
C THR A 34 24.90 -18.31 20.27
N PRO A 35 26.02 -19.02 20.51
CA PRO A 35 27.16 -18.97 19.61
C PRO A 35 26.80 -19.59 18.26
N ILE A 36 27.53 -19.17 17.22
CA ILE A 36 27.26 -19.61 15.85
C ILE A 36 28.48 -20.25 15.20
N LEU A 37 28.21 -21.29 14.42
CA LEU A 37 29.15 -21.89 13.46
C LEU A 37 28.52 -21.78 12.06
N SER A 38 29.11 -20.97 11.19
CA SER A 38 28.50 -20.68 9.89
C SER A 38 29.51 -20.71 8.74
N SER A 39 29.02 -20.87 7.52
CA SER A 39 29.79 -20.57 6.32
C SER A 39 30.08 -19.07 6.18
N PRO A 40 31.19 -18.68 5.53
CA PRO A 40 31.49 -17.28 5.32
C PRO A 40 30.46 -16.65 4.39
N SER A 41 29.85 -15.56 4.85
CA SER A 41 29.17 -14.58 4.00
C SER A 41 29.68 -13.19 4.38
N PRO A 42 29.66 -12.20 3.47
CA PRO A 42 30.13 -10.85 3.78
C PRO A 42 29.49 -10.28 5.05
N SER A 43 28.18 -10.46 5.20
CA SER A 43 27.38 -9.99 6.34
C SER A 43 27.71 -10.70 7.65
N ILE A 44 27.94 -12.02 7.59
CA ILE A 44 28.36 -12.82 8.74
C ILE A 44 29.78 -12.44 9.14
N LEU A 45 30.72 -12.38 8.20
CA LEU A 45 32.09 -11.94 8.47
C LEU A 45 32.12 -10.55 9.10
N GLU A 46 31.32 -9.61 8.60
CA GLU A 46 31.23 -8.25 9.13
C GLU A 46 30.72 -8.23 10.57
N THR A 47 29.62 -8.96 10.84
CA THR A 47 28.97 -8.95 12.17
C THR A 47 29.70 -9.79 13.21
N THR A 48 30.44 -10.81 12.77
CA THR A 48 31.00 -11.86 13.65
C THR A 48 32.51 -11.79 13.78
N THR A 49 33.12 -10.70 13.31
CA THR A 49 34.56 -10.48 13.11
C THR A 49 35.46 -10.81 14.32
N ARG A 50 34.90 -11.08 15.51
CA ARG A 50 35.64 -11.48 16.72
C ARG A 50 35.02 -12.65 17.50
N THR A 51 33.91 -13.23 17.06
CA THR A 51 33.06 -14.10 17.91
C THR A 51 32.42 -15.31 17.20
N GLY A 52 32.42 -15.35 15.86
CA GLY A 52 31.88 -16.49 15.09
C GLY A 52 32.98 -17.46 14.64
N LEU A 53 32.71 -18.76 14.73
CA LEU A 53 33.53 -19.77 14.04
C LEU A 53 33.01 -19.86 12.61
N VAL A 54 33.86 -19.55 11.63
CA VAL A 54 33.48 -19.57 10.22
C VAL A 54 34.24 -20.67 9.48
N VAL A 55 33.51 -21.51 8.73
CA VAL A 55 34.08 -22.68 8.03
C VAL A 55 33.60 -22.71 6.59
N GLU A 56 34.54 -22.88 5.65
CA GLU A 56 34.19 -23.04 4.23
C GLU A 56 33.18 -24.20 4.01
N PRO A 57 32.10 -23.99 3.24
CA PRO A 57 30.93 -24.88 3.23
C PRO A 57 31.20 -26.27 2.62
N VAL A 58 32.32 -26.47 1.93
CA VAL A 58 32.67 -27.73 1.25
C VAL A 58 33.62 -28.63 2.02
N ASN A 59 34.15 -28.19 3.17
CA ASN A 59 35.12 -28.97 3.94
C ASN A 59 34.46 -29.70 5.12
N VAL A 60 33.86 -30.86 4.84
CA VAL A 60 33.13 -31.67 5.85
C VAL A 60 33.99 -31.98 7.07
N ARG A 61 35.28 -32.30 6.88
CA ARG A 61 36.20 -32.60 7.98
C ARG A 61 36.37 -31.40 8.92
N ALA A 62 36.58 -30.21 8.35
CA ALA A 62 36.70 -28.98 9.13
C ALA A 62 35.40 -28.64 9.88
N TRP A 63 34.23 -28.93 9.29
CA TRP A 63 32.95 -28.79 10.00
C TRP A 63 32.85 -29.72 11.20
N CYS A 64 33.20 -31.00 11.04
CA CYS A 64 33.17 -31.96 12.16
C CYS A 64 34.13 -31.55 13.29
N GLU A 65 35.37 -31.16 12.96
CA GLU A 65 36.38 -30.72 13.94
C GLU A 65 35.92 -29.45 14.68
N ARG A 66 35.29 -28.50 13.98
CA ARG A 66 34.80 -27.25 14.58
C ARG A 66 33.52 -27.42 15.39
N LEU A 67 32.63 -28.33 14.98
CA LEU A 67 31.46 -28.71 15.76
C LEU A 67 31.88 -29.33 17.09
N ASP A 68 32.83 -30.27 17.07
CA ASP A 68 33.32 -30.93 18.27
C ASP A 68 34.01 -29.93 19.21
N HIS A 69 34.88 -29.06 18.68
CA HIS A 69 35.48 -27.97 19.45
C HIS A 69 34.43 -27.07 20.10
N ALA A 70 33.46 -26.57 19.32
CA ALA A 70 32.44 -25.64 19.80
C ALA A 70 31.50 -26.25 20.86
N LEU A 71 31.25 -27.56 20.79
CA LEU A 71 30.42 -28.28 21.76
C LEU A 71 31.17 -28.63 23.05
N ASN A 72 32.50 -28.70 23.01
CA ASN A 72 33.34 -29.03 24.17
C ASN A 72 33.93 -27.79 24.86
N GLU A 73 33.88 -26.62 24.23
CA GLU A 73 34.33 -25.37 24.81
C GLU A 73 33.42 -24.92 25.96
N THR A 74 33.98 -24.84 27.17
CA THR A 74 33.22 -24.63 28.42
C THR A 74 32.90 -23.16 28.71
N ARG A 75 33.49 -22.23 27.94
CA ARG A 75 33.43 -20.79 28.20
C ARG A 75 32.62 -20.08 27.12
N ARG A 76 31.36 -19.73 27.43
CA ARG A 76 30.59 -18.75 26.65
C ARG A 76 31.23 -17.39 26.88
N SER A 77 31.86 -16.82 25.85
CA SER A 77 32.47 -15.50 25.92
C SER A 77 31.45 -14.44 25.51
N ASP A 78 30.97 -13.63 26.45
CA ASP A 78 29.97 -12.54 26.24
C ASP A 78 30.35 -11.50 25.16
N ARG A 79 31.59 -11.56 24.64
CA ARG A 79 32.10 -10.73 23.53
C ARG A 79 31.23 -10.76 22.27
N HIS A 80 30.33 -11.75 22.09
CA HIS A 80 29.40 -11.80 20.94
C HIS A 80 28.38 -10.66 20.90
N LEU A 81 28.15 -9.97 22.02
CA LEU A 81 27.17 -8.90 22.10
C LEU A 81 27.71 -7.52 21.68
N GLU A 82 29.03 -7.34 21.63
CA GLU A 82 29.69 -6.02 21.48
C GLU A 82 29.43 -5.30 20.14
N ASN A 83 28.77 -5.96 19.18
CA ASN A 83 28.43 -5.37 17.88
C ASN A 83 26.94 -5.44 17.52
N LEU A 84 26.09 -6.14 18.27
CA LEU A 84 24.70 -6.36 17.87
C LEU A 84 23.85 -5.08 17.87
N GLU A 85 24.15 -4.14 18.76
CA GLU A 85 23.49 -2.84 18.76
C GLU A 85 23.65 -2.13 17.41
N ASN A 86 24.80 -2.24 16.74
CA ASN A 86 25.02 -1.63 15.44
C ASN A 86 24.08 -2.15 14.35
N TYR A 87 23.51 -3.34 14.55
CA TYR A 87 22.59 -4.02 13.64
C TYR A 87 21.14 -3.97 14.10
N ALA A 88 20.84 -3.33 15.24
CA ALA A 88 19.47 -3.04 15.63
C ALA A 88 18.80 -2.19 14.54
N TRP A 89 17.55 -2.51 14.18
CA TRP A 89 16.82 -1.82 13.12
C TRP A 89 16.76 -0.31 13.29
N ARG A 90 16.77 0.18 14.54
CA ARG A 90 16.86 1.60 14.85
C ARG A 90 18.18 2.21 14.35
N ASN A 91 19.30 1.59 14.68
CA ASN A 91 20.63 2.07 14.30
C ASN A 91 20.87 1.93 12.80
N VAL A 92 20.34 0.88 12.16
CA VAL A 92 20.36 0.72 10.70
C VAL A 92 19.55 1.84 10.03
N ALA A 93 18.35 2.14 10.52
CA ALA A 93 17.52 3.22 10.00
C ALA A 93 18.21 4.59 10.18
N ASP A 94 18.75 4.88 11.36
CA ASP A 94 19.43 6.14 11.66
C ASP A 94 20.66 6.34 10.76
N LYS A 95 21.48 5.29 10.57
CA LYS A 95 22.63 5.33 9.65
C LYS A 95 22.18 5.53 8.20
N THR A 96 21.11 4.88 7.78
CA THR A 96 20.57 4.98 6.41
C THR A 96 20.04 6.39 6.14
N VAL A 97 19.30 6.97 7.08
CA VAL A 97 18.78 8.35 6.97
C VAL A 97 19.94 9.34 6.86
N ARG A 98 20.98 9.21 7.69
CA ARG A 98 22.17 10.08 7.60
C ARG A 98 22.83 10.04 6.22
N VAL A 99 22.92 8.87 5.59
CA VAL A 99 23.47 8.74 4.23
C VAL A 99 22.57 9.47 3.22
N TYR A 100 21.25 9.38 3.35
CA TYR A 100 20.32 10.11 2.49
C TYR A 100 20.39 11.63 2.71
N GLU A 101 20.49 12.10 3.95
CA GLU A 101 20.66 13.52 4.28
C GLU A 101 21.97 14.08 3.69
N GLN A 102 23.07 13.33 3.82
CA GLN A 102 24.36 13.67 3.22
C GLN A 102 24.28 13.74 1.69
N ALA A 103 23.64 12.76 1.05
CA ALA A 103 23.46 12.73 -0.40
C ALA A 103 22.54 13.87 -0.90
N ALA A 104 21.61 14.33 -0.05
CA ALA A 104 20.70 15.43 -0.34
C ALA A 104 21.29 16.82 0.00
N GLY A 105 22.52 16.91 0.52
CA GLY A 105 23.17 18.17 0.87
C GLY A 105 22.61 18.86 2.13
N GLN A 106 21.93 18.11 3.00
CA GLN A 106 21.39 18.61 4.26
C GLN A 106 22.37 18.36 5.41
N SER A 107 22.52 19.32 6.33
CA SER A 107 23.31 19.10 7.56
C SER A 107 22.63 18.02 8.42
N PRO A 108 23.39 17.11 9.07
CA PRO A 108 22.84 15.94 9.73
C PRO A 108 21.91 16.34 10.87
N GLY A 109 20.61 16.29 10.62
CA GLY A 109 19.59 16.43 11.63
C GLY A 109 19.56 15.16 12.46
N ARG A 110 19.44 15.26 13.78
CA ARG A 110 19.09 14.07 14.57
C ARG A 110 17.70 13.62 14.13
N VAL A 111 17.58 12.34 13.77
CA VAL A 111 16.32 11.61 13.49
C VAL A 111 15.38 11.54 14.72
N SER A 112 15.66 12.31 15.80
CA SER A 112 14.87 12.26 17.03
C SER A 112 13.46 12.84 16.92
N ASP A 113 13.12 13.56 15.84
CA ASP A 113 11.84 14.29 15.77
C ASP A 113 10.85 13.81 14.69
N MET A 114 11.19 12.80 13.88
CA MET A 114 10.18 12.10 13.06
C MET A 114 9.44 11.09 13.93
N HIS A 115 8.35 11.58 14.54
CA HIS A 115 7.44 10.88 15.43
C HIS A 115 7.11 9.44 14.97
N ARG A 116 7.81 8.45 15.53
CA ARG A 116 7.21 7.16 15.84
C ARG A 116 6.51 7.33 17.18
N GLN A 117 5.22 7.67 17.17
CA GLN A 117 4.43 7.33 18.34
C GLN A 117 4.40 5.80 18.46
N PRO A 118 4.69 5.23 19.64
CA PRO A 118 4.41 3.84 19.95
C PRO A 118 2.95 3.54 19.60
N LEU A 119 2.64 2.28 19.26
CA LEU A 119 1.24 1.84 19.32
C LEU A 119 0.84 1.92 20.80
N GLU A 120 0.20 3.02 21.21
CA GLU A 120 -0.34 3.19 22.55
C GLU A 120 -1.45 2.15 22.72
N THR A 121 -1.16 1.04 23.36
CA THR A 121 -2.11 -0.07 23.52
C THR A 121 -2.89 -0.04 24.82
N GLU A 122 -2.56 0.86 25.76
CA GLU A 122 -3.18 0.89 27.10
C GLU A 122 -3.34 2.34 27.60
N GLY A 123 -4.42 3.00 27.17
CA GLY A 123 -4.79 4.35 27.58
C GLY A 123 -6.18 4.73 27.05
N PRO A 124 -6.81 5.81 27.56
CA PRO A 124 -8.03 6.35 26.97
C PRO A 124 -7.79 6.69 25.50
N VAL A 125 -8.79 6.45 24.64
CA VAL A 125 -8.68 6.73 23.20
C VAL A 125 -8.38 8.22 23.01
N PRO A 126 -7.27 8.60 22.34
CA PRO A 126 -6.99 10.00 22.08
C PRO A 126 -8.06 10.63 21.19
N ASP A 127 -8.42 11.89 21.40
CA ASP A 127 -9.40 12.59 20.56
C ASP A 127 -8.99 12.62 19.07
N ALA A 128 -7.67 12.70 18.81
CA ALA A 128 -7.11 12.58 17.46
C ALA A 128 -7.41 11.20 16.81
N CYS A 129 -7.46 10.16 17.64
CA CYS A 129 -8.10 8.85 17.42
C CYS A 129 -9.43 8.94 16.71
N SER A 130 -10.40 9.40 17.49
CA SER A 130 -11.80 9.51 17.10
C SER A 130 -11.99 10.43 15.90
N PHE A 131 -11.25 11.55 15.84
CA PHE A 131 -11.33 12.47 14.71
C PHE A 131 -10.79 11.87 13.41
N ALA A 132 -9.71 11.08 13.46
CA ALA A 132 -9.21 10.37 12.29
C ALA A 132 -10.20 9.30 11.79
N VAL A 133 -10.86 8.60 12.72
CA VAL A 133 -11.93 7.65 12.38
C VAL A 133 -13.10 8.36 11.69
N LEU A 134 -13.55 9.50 12.24
CA LEU A 134 -14.62 10.30 11.64
C LEU A 134 -14.25 10.78 10.23
N LYS A 135 -13.04 11.33 10.04
CA LYS A 135 -12.54 11.74 8.72
C LYS A 135 -12.58 10.61 7.71
N THR A 136 -12.20 9.41 8.13
CA THR A 136 -12.17 8.23 7.28
C THR A 136 -13.58 7.83 6.84
N ILE A 137 -14.55 7.84 7.75
CA ILE A 137 -15.97 7.56 7.45
C ILE A 137 -16.57 8.65 6.55
N VAL A 138 -16.34 9.93 6.85
CA VAL A 138 -16.84 11.06 6.05
C VAL A 138 -16.23 11.04 4.64
N TYR A 139 -14.95 10.70 4.50
CA TYR A 139 -14.32 10.57 3.20
C TYR A 139 -15.01 9.50 2.34
N ALA A 140 -15.35 8.36 2.95
CA ALA A 140 -16.05 7.27 2.26
C ALA A 140 -17.53 7.58 1.99
N ASP A 141 -18.19 8.38 2.86
CA ASP A 141 -19.56 8.88 2.66
C ASP A 141 -19.69 9.69 1.35
N LEU A 142 -18.65 10.42 0.94
CA LEU A 142 -18.63 11.15 -0.33
C LEU A 142 -18.78 10.25 -1.57
N PHE A 143 -18.55 8.95 -1.41
CA PHE A 143 -18.67 7.94 -2.46
C PHE A 143 -19.82 6.95 -2.20
N ASP A 144 -20.71 7.27 -1.24
CA ASP A 144 -21.79 6.39 -0.80
C ASP A 144 -21.27 4.98 -0.46
N TYR A 145 -20.16 4.94 0.29
CA TYR A 145 -19.37 3.74 0.55
C TYR A 145 -19.27 3.42 2.05
N PRO A 146 -20.18 2.60 2.58
CA PRO A 146 -20.10 2.11 3.95
C PRO A 146 -18.81 1.32 4.20
N LEU A 147 -18.16 1.57 5.34
CA LEU A 147 -16.88 0.96 5.69
C LEU A 147 -17.02 -0.11 6.77
N THR A 148 -16.27 -1.19 6.65
CA THR A 148 -16.04 -2.14 7.75
C THR A 148 -14.99 -1.60 8.73
N MET A 149 -14.90 -2.16 9.95
CA MET A 149 -13.85 -1.79 10.91
C MET A 149 -12.44 -1.98 10.35
N GLU A 150 -12.22 -3.04 9.58
CA GLU A 150 -10.95 -3.33 8.93
C GLU A 150 -10.59 -2.28 7.85
N GLU A 151 -11.58 -1.84 7.06
CA GLU A 151 -11.36 -0.77 6.08
C GLU A 151 -11.12 0.59 6.76
N ILE A 152 -11.81 0.89 7.86
CA ILE A 152 -11.54 2.10 8.66
C ILE A 152 -10.11 2.07 9.20
N HIS A 153 -9.67 0.93 9.75
CA HIS A 153 -8.31 0.77 10.24
C HIS A 153 -7.28 0.92 9.10
N GLN A 154 -7.50 0.24 7.97
CA GLN A 154 -6.59 0.23 6.84
C GLN A 154 -6.44 1.62 6.18
N TYR A 155 -7.53 2.38 6.11
CA TYR A 155 -7.56 3.70 5.47
C TYR A 155 -7.59 4.86 6.47
N LEU A 156 -7.15 4.63 7.70
CA LEU A 156 -7.23 5.65 8.75
C LEU A 156 -6.43 6.90 8.38
N PHE A 157 -7.09 8.04 8.48
CA PHE A 157 -6.61 9.30 7.94
C PHE A 157 -5.49 9.91 8.82
N GLY A 158 -4.24 9.81 8.37
CA GLY A 158 -3.08 10.51 8.94
C GLY A 158 -2.74 10.15 10.39
N PHE A 159 -3.40 9.14 10.97
CA PHE A 159 -3.20 8.72 12.36
C PHE A 159 -2.82 7.26 12.41
N ARG A 160 -1.81 6.90 13.21
CA ARG A 160 -1.35 5.52 13.37
C ARG A 160 -1.99 4.89 14.61
N ALA A 161 -2.82 3.88 14.39
CA ALA A 161 -3.57 3.19 15.45
C ALA A 161 -3.53 1.67 15.29
N SER A 162 -3.68 0.94 16.40
CA SER A 162 -3.98 -0.49 16.38
C SER A 162 -5.45 -0.73 16.02
N ARG A 163 -5.79 -1.96 15.61
CA ARG A 163 -7.19 -2.37 15.42
C ARG A 163 -8.02 -2.22 16.70
N THR A 164 -7.42 -2.51 17.85
CA THR A 164 -8.09 -2.38 19.16
C THR A 164 -8.41 -0.93 19.49
N MET A 165 -7.51 0.00 19.19
CA MET A 165 -7.73 1.43 19.39
C MET A 165 -8.83 1.96 18.47
N VAL A 166 -8.83 1.59 17.18
CA VAL A 166 -9.92 1.98 16.25
C VAL A 166 -11.26 1.41 16.70
N ALA A 167 -11.29 0.15 17.13
CA ALA A 167 -12.50 -0.48 17.67
C ALA A 167 -13.00 0.18 18.96
N ALA A 168 -12.09 0.68 19.80
CA ALA A 168 -12.44 1.46 21.00
C ALA A 168 -12.96 2.85 20.61
N ALA A 169 -12.31 3.54 19.67
CA ALA A 169 -12.73 4.84 19.14
C ALA A 169 -14.16 4.79 18.60
N LEU A 170 -14.50 3.76 17.81
CA LEU A 170 -15.85 3.56 17.25
C LEU A 170 -16.96 3.41 18.31
N LYS A 171 -16.62 3.21 19.58
CA LYS A 171 -17.55 3.07 20.71
C LYS A 171 -17.56 4.30 21.63
N THR A 172 -16.77 5.32 21.33
CA THR A 172 -16.73 6.57 22.11
C THR A 172 -18.04 7.35 21.91
N PRO A 173 -18.59 7.98 22.96
CA PRO A 173 -19.83 8.77 22.88
C PRO A 173 -19.82 9.76 21.71
N GLU A 174 -18.69 10.45 21.54
CA GLU A 174 -18.44 11.46 20.50
C GLU A 174 -18.68 10.92 19.09
N LEU A 175 -18.30 9.65 18.84
CA LEU A 175 -18.53 9.01 17.55
C LEU A 175 -19.88 8.32 17.46
N THR A 176 -20.33 7.63 18.50
CA THR A 176 -21.65 6.96 18.49
C THR A 176 -22.82 7.93 18.31
N ASP A 177 -22.60 9.20 18.61
CA ASP A 177 -23.57 10.26 18.34
C ASP A 177 -23.66 10.64 16.87
N LEU A 178 -22.65 10.32 16.05
CA LEU A 178 -22.54 10.73 14.65
C LEU A 178 -22.61 9.57 13.66
N ILE A 179 -22.27 8.36 14.09
CA ILE A 179 -22.22 7.17 13.23
C ILE A 179 -23.24 6.12 13.68
N THR A 180 -23.65 5.30 12.72
CA THR A 180 -24.46 4.10 12.94
C THR A 180 -23.66 2.88 12.51
N PHE A 181 -23.74 1.81 13.28
CA PHE A 181 -23.22 0.50 12.92
C PHE A 181 -24.38 -0.45 12.59
N GLU A 182 -24.42 -0.96 11.36
CA GLU A 182 -25.48 -1.82 10.88
C GLU A 182 -24.92 -2.87 9.90
N GLN A 183 -25.30 -4.14 10.07
CA GLN A 183 -24.91 -5.26 9.20
C GLN A 183 -23.39 -5.36 8.94
N GLY A 184 -22.55 -4.98 9.92
CA GLY A 184 -21.09 -5.05 9.79
C GLY A 184 -20.42 -3.81 9.20
N TYR A 185 -21.19 -2.77 8.87
CA TYR A 185 -20.71 -1.52 8.29
C TYR A 185 -20.99 -0.31 9.18
N TYR A 186 -20.09 0.67 9.11
CA TYR A 186 -20.23 1.98 9.72
C TYR A 186 -20.59 3.01 8.65
N VAL A 187 -21.59 3.82 8.95
CA VAL A 187 -22.07 4.95 8.14
C VAL A 187 -22.36 6.16 9.03
N LEU A 188 -22.49 7.34 8.45
CA LEU A 188 -23.03 8.49 9.18
C LEU A 188 -24.51 8.25 9.51
N LYS A 189 -24.98 8.80 10.64
CA LYS A 189 -26.40 8.72 11.03
C LYS A 189 -27.30 9.26 9.92
N GLY A 190 -28.44 8.59 9.72
CA GLY A 190 -29.39 8.90 8.63
C GLY A 190 -29.04 8.28 7.28
N ARG A 191 -27.92 7.56 7.16
CA ARG A 191 -27.48 6.93 5.89
C ARG A 191 -27.45 5.40 5.92
N SER A 192 -28.24 4.79 6.79
CA SER A 192 -28.37 3.33 6.89
C SER A 192 -28.71 2.65 5.55
N HIS A 193 -29.53 3.26 4.69
CA HIS A 193 -29.88 2.71 3.37
C HIS A 193 -28.68 2.32 2.49
N LEU A 194 -27.50 2.92 2.72
CA LEU A 194 -26.29 2.61 1.97
C LEU A 194 -25.78 1.18 2.18
N TYR A 195 -26.17 0.48 3.26
CA TYR A 195 -25.74 -0.92 3.46
C TYR A 195 -26.28 -1.84 2.35
N GLU A 196 -27.54 -1.66 1.93
CA GLU A 196 -28.15 -2.47 0.86
C GLU A 196 -27.47 -2.18 -0.47
N GLU A 197 -27.24 -0.89 -0.74
CA GLU A 197 -26.50 -0.46 -1.91
C GLU A 197 -25.09 -1.05 -1.94
N ARG A 198 -24.39 -1.11 -0.80
CA ARG A 198 -23.04 -1.67 -0.69
C ARG A 198 -23.00 -3.14 -1.07
N LEU A 199 -23.97 -3.94 -0.61
CA LEU A 199 -24.07 -5.35 -0.97
C LEU A 199 -24.33 -5.50 -2.48
N ASN A 200 -25.30 -4.77 -3.02
CA ASN A 200 -25.63 -4.80 -4.44
C ASN A 200 -24.44 -4.40 -5.33
N LYS A 201 -23.78 -3.28 -5.02
CA LYS A 201 -22.60 -2.78 -5.76
C LYS A 201 -21.42 -3.74 -5.66
N THR A 202 -21.27 -4.45 -4.54
CA THR A 202 -20.23 -5.46 -4.36
C THR A 202 -20.49 -6.70 -5.20
N GLU A 203 -21.73 -7.17 -5.27
CA GLU A 203 -22.13 -8.27 -6.15
C GLU A 203 -21.96 -7.90 -7.63
N GLU A 204 -22.38 -6.69 -8.03
CA GLU A 204 -22.19 -6.20 -9.39
C GLU A 204 -20.72 -6.08 -9.76
N ALA A 205 -19.85 -5.65 -8.83
CA ALA A 205 -18.41 -5.64 -9.06
C ALA A 205 -17.84 -7.02 -9.37
N GLN A 206 -18.30 -8.03 -8.63
CA GLN A 206 -17.91 -9.41 -8.91
C GLN A 206 -18.47 -9.87 -10.26
N ARG A 207 -19.75 -9.64 -10.55
CA ARG A 207 -20.37 -10.02 -11.83
C ARG A 207 -19.66 -9.36 -13.02
N LEU A 208 -19.35 -8.07 -12.94
CA LEU A 208 -18.66 -7.31 -13.98
C LEU A 208 -17.25 -7.86 -14.25
N PHE A 209 -16.52 -8.20 -13.19
CA PHE A 209 -15.20 -8.83 -13.30
C PHE A 209 -15.30 -10.21 -13.96
N GLU A 210 -16.15 -11.10 -13.46
CA GLU A 210 -16.30 -12.46 -13.99
C GLU A 210 -16.73 -12.46 -15.46
N ARG A 211 -17.67 -11.57 -15.81
CA ARG A 211 -18.16 -11.36 -17.19
C ARG A 211 -17.02 -10.98 -18.14
N HIS A 212 -16.05 -10.18 -17.68
CA HIS A 212 -14.95 -9.67 -18.51
C HIS A 212 -13.59 -10.29 -18.20
N ARG A 213 -13.53 -11.34 -17.36
CA ARG A 213 -12.29 -11.98 -16.91
C ARG A 213 -11.41 -12.47 -18.07
N LYS A 214 -12.01 -12.96 -19.16
CA LYS A 214 -11.29 -13.40 -20.37
C LYS A 214 -10.61 -12.22 -21.09
N LEU A 215 -11.29 -11.07 -21.16
CA LEU A 215 -10.74 -9.84 -21.74
C LEU A 215 -9.58 -9.33 -20.88
N LEU A 216 -9.75 -9.28 -19.55
CA LEU A 216 -8.69 -8.90 -18.61
C LEU A 216 -7.47 -9.83 -18.70
N TYR A 217 -7.69 -11.14 -18.82
CA TYR A 217 -6.62 -12.11 -19.03
C TYR A 217 -5.84 -11.85 -20.33
N TRP A 218 -6.56 -11.53 -21.42
CA TRP A 218 -5.93 -11.17 -22.70
C TRP A 218 -5.13 -9.86 -22.59
N LEU A 219 -5.60 -8.88 -21.83
CA LEU A 219 -4.83 -7.66 -21.55
C LEU A 219 -3.54 -7.96 -20.79
N CYS A 220 -3.57 -8.88 -19.81
CA CYS A 220 -2.35 -9.33 -19.10
C CYS A 220 -1.33 -10.00 -20.03
N SER A 221 -1.81 -10.74 -21.05
CA SER A 221 -0.94 -11.45 -22.00
C SER A 221 -0.35 -10.54 -23.07
N CYS A 222 -0.80 -9.28 -23.16
CA CYS A 222 -0.24 -8.30 -24.09
C CYS A 222 1.27 -8.09 -23.83
N PRO A 223 2.09 -8.04 -24.90
CA PRO A 223 3.53 -7.82 -24.77
C PRO A 223 3.82 -6.47 -24.11
N PHE A 224 4.95 -6.40 -23.41
CA PHE A 224 5.45 -5.22 -22.70
C PHE A 224 4.61 -4.75 -21.49
N VAL A 225 3.41 -5.30 -21.26
CA VAL A 225 2.67 -5.11 -20.01
C VAL A 225 3.42 -5.81 -18.88
N ARG A 226 3.84 -5.07 -17.87
CA ARG A 226 4.61 -5.57 -16.72
C ARG A 226 3.76 -5.70 -15.47
N MET A 227 2.73 -4.87 -15.35
CA MET A 227 1.77 -4.85 -14.26
C MET A 227 0.40 -4.43 -14.79
N MET A 228 -0.65 -5.04 -14.26
CA MET A 228 -2.02 -4.57 -14.43
C MET A 228 -2.73 -4.65 -13.08
N SER A 229 -3.34 -3.54 -12.69
CA SER A 229 -4.20 -3.44 -11.52
C SER A 229 -5.54 -2.85 -11.91
N LEU A 230 -6.61 -3.27 -11.23
CA LEU A 230 -7.87 -2.53 -11.27
C LEU A 230 -7.72 -1.25 -10.45
N SER A 231 -8.37 -0.19 -10.92
CA SER A 231 -8.54 1.08 -10.23
C SER A 231 -10.03 1.44 -10.20
N GLY A 232 -10.35 2.63 -9.71
CA GLY A 232 -11.70 3.21 -9.78
C GLY A 232 -12.77 2.35 -9.10
N ALA A 233 -14.02 2.53 -9.53
CA ALA A 233 -15.20 1.95 -8.89
C ALA A 233 -15.09 0.43 -8.69
N LEU A 234 -14.57 -0.29 -9.68
CA LEU A 234 -14.41 -1.74 -9.62
C LEU A 234 -13.38 -2.16 -8.55
N ALA A 235 -12.26 -1.44 -8.42
CA ALA A 235 -11.25 -1.73 -7.40
C ALA A 235 -11.76 -1.50 -5.96
N PHE A 236 -12.66 -0.53 -5.79
CA PHE A 236 -13.39 -0.29 -4.54
C PHE A 236 -14.55 -1.27 -4.33
N LYS A 237 -14.96 -2.06 -5.33
CA LYS A 237 -16.23 -2.83 -5.30
C LYS A 237 -17.44 -1.93 -5.07
N ASN A 238 -17.45 -0.78 -5.74
CA ASN A 238 -18.47 0.25 -5.65
C ASN A 238 -19.02 0.60 -7.04
N CYS A 239 -19.34 -0.40 -7.86
CA CYS A 239 -19.75 -0.19 -9.24
C CYS A 239 -21.24 -0.44 -9.44
N LYS A 240 -21.78 0.20 -10.48
CA LYS A 240 -23.10 -0.05 -11.05
C LYS A 240 -22.97 -1.02 -12.23
N GLU A 241 -24.08 -1.53 -12.74
CA GLU A 241 -24.10 -2.53 -13.82
C GLU A 241 -23.41 -2.05 -15.12
N ASP A 242 -23.51 -0.75 -15.40
CA ASP A 242 -22.98 -0.06 -16.58
C ASP A 242 -21.60 0.58 -16.37
N SER A 243 -20.96 0.33 -15.22
CA SER A 243 -19.68 0.94 -14.90
C SER A 243 -18.56 0.46 -15.82
N ASP A 244 -17.64 1.38 -16.10
CA ASP A 244 -16.39 1.09 -16.79
C ASP A 244 -15.39 0.36 -15.88
N ILE A 245 -14.38 -0.20 -16.54
CA ILE A 245 -13.26 -0.90 -15.92
C ILE A 245 -12.04 0.01 -16.05
N ASP A 246 -11.73 0.69 -14.96
CA ASP A 246 -10.51 1.48 -14.82
C ASP A 246 -9.30 0.58 -14.64
N LEU A 247 -8.32 0.74 -15.53
CA LEU A 247 -7.07 -0.02 -15.50
C LEU A 247 -5.90 0.89 -15.15
N PHE A 248 -5.07 0.42 -14.23
CA PHE A 248 -3.76 0.97 -13.95
C PHE A 248 -2.70 0.05 -14.54
N LEU A 249 -1.98 0.53 -15.56
CA LEU A 249 -1.01 -0.27 -16.31
C LEU A 249 0.42 0.24 -16.10
N VAL A 250 1.34 -0.70 -15.83
CA VAL A 250 2.78 -0.45 -15.96
C VAL A 250 3.26 -1.15 -17.22
N ILE A 251 3.75 -0.36 -18.17
CA ILE A 251 4.23 -0.83 -19.47
C ILE A 251 5.74 -0.54 -19.58
N ASP A 252 6.44 -1.37 -20.36
CA ASP A 252 7.80 -1.04 -20.73
C ASP A 252 7.84 0.28 -21.52
N LYS A 253 8.67 1.23 -21.05
CA LYS A 253 8.73 2.60 -21.62
C LYS A 253 9.10 2.62 -23.11
N LYS A 254 9.73 1.56 -23.62
CA LYS A 254 10.10 1.45 -25.04
C LYS A 254 8.88 1.39 -25.96
N ARG A 255 7.73 0.91 -25.47
CA ARG A 255 6.54 0.58 -26.27
C ARG A 255 5.23 1.07 -25.66
N LEU A 256 5.28 2.06 -24.76
CA LEU A 256 4.11 2.53 -24.05
C LEU A 256 3.00 2.99 -25.01
N TRP A 257 3.35 3.82 -26.00
CA TRP A 257 2.39 4.41 -26.93
C TRP A 257 1.90 3.40 -27.96
N THR A 258 2.77 2.50 -28.42
CA THR A 258 2.38 1.37 -29.26
C THR A 258 1.34 0.50 -28.56
N ILE A 259 1.58 0.13 -27.29
CA ILE A 259 0.63 -0.69 -26.54
C ILE A 259 -0.65 0.09 -26.26
N TYR A 260 -0.57 1.37 -25.87
CA TYR A 260 -1.77 2.19 -25.69
C TYR A 260 -2.62 2.23 -26.97
N ALA A 261 -2.02 2.52 -28.13
CA ALA A 261 -2.74 2.56 -29.40
C ALA A 261 -3.33 1.20 -29.76
N PHE A 262 -2.56 0.13 -29.60
CA PHE A 262 -3.04 -1.24 -29.80
C PHE A 262 -4.26 -1.55 -28.92
N LEU A 263 -4.17 -1.32 -27.61
CA LEU A 263 -5.26 -1.56 -26.68
C LEU A 263 -6.50 -0.71 -27.00
N ALA A 264 -6.31 0.57 -27.32
CA ALA A 264 -7.41 1.47 -27.67
C ALA A 264 -8.11 1.06 -28.97
N VAL A 265 -7.35 0.68 -30.01
CA VAL A 265 -7.90 0.20 -31.29
C VAL A 265 -8.60 -1.13 -31.10
N THR A 266 -7.98 -2.09 -30.42
CA THR A 266 -8.60 -3.39 -30.17
C THR A 266 -9.87 -3.26 -29.35
N ALA A 267 -9.86 -2.47 -28.28
CA ALA A 267 -11.07 -2.19 -27.48
C ALA A 267 -12.19 -1.59 -28.34
N LYS A 268 -11.87 -0.71 -29.31
CA LYS A 268 -12.84 -0.17 -30.26
C LYS A 268 -13.37 -1.25 -31.21
N LEU A 269 -12.50 -2.10 -31.77
CA LEU A 269 -12.89 -3.15 -32.72
C LEU A 269 -13.79 -4.21 -32.09
N ILE A 270 -13.58 -4.54 -30.81
CA ILE A 270 -14.43 -5.49 -30.08
C ILE A 270 -15.66 -4.84 -29.42
N GLY A 271 -15.91 -3.55 -29.67
CA GLY A 271 -17.06 -2.83 -29.11
C GLY A 271 -17.00 -2.60 -27.60
N LYS A 272 -15.81 -2.58 -27.00
CA LYS A 272 -15.58 -2.44 -25.55
C LYS A 272 -14.81 -1.17 -25.17
N ARG A 273 -14.79 -0.15 -26.04
CA ARG A 273 -14.04 1.09 -25.79
C ARG A 273 -14.58 1.91 -24.63
N GLU A 274 -15.89 1.92 -24.44
CA GLU A 274 -16.56 2.60 -23.32
C GLU A 274 -16.42 1.80 -22.02
N LEU A 275 -16.32 0.47 -22.13
CA LEU A 275 -16.06 -0.40 -20.98
C LEU A 275 -14.63 -0.25 -20.45
N LEU A 276 -13.61 -0.16 -21.31
CA LEU A 276 -12.21 -0.15 -20.87
C LEU A 276 -11.65 1.28 -20.79
N CYS A 277 -11.35 1.73 -19.57
CA CYS A 277 -10.73 3.02 -19.32
C CYS A 277 -9.20 2.90 -19.23
N LEU A 278 -8.52 3.35 -20.28
CA LEU A 278 -7.06 3.39 -20.40
C LEU A 278 -6.50 4.74 -19.94
N ASN A 279 -6.94 5.20 -18.77
CA ASN A 279 -6.68 6.56 -18.29
C ASN A 279 -5.41 6.68 -17.45
N TYR A 280 -4.85 5.58 -16.97
CA TYR A 280 -3.64 5.58 -16.13
C TYR A 280 -2.62 4.54 -16.59
N ILE A 281 -1.63 4.98 -17.36
CA ILE A 281 -0.53 4.17 -17.86
C ILE A 281 0.79 4.83 -17.53
N ILE A 282 1.68 4.10 -16.89
CA ILE A 282 3.04 4.55 -16.58
C ILE A 282 4.08 3.64 -17.24
N GLY A 283 5.12 4.26 -17.75
CA GLY A 283 6.32 3.62 -18.24
C GLY A 283 7.23 3.28 -17.07
N ARG A 284 7.91 2.13 -17.14
CA ARG A 284 8.78 1.61 -16.06
C ARG A 284 9.79 2.61 -15.45
N SER A 285 10.17 3.69 -16.11
CA SER A 285 11.08 4.71 -15.57
C SER A 285 10.47 5.67 -14.55
N ASP A 286 9.15 5.84 -14.53
CA ASP A 286 8.44 6.81 -13.69
C ASP A 286 7.38 6.11 -12.82
N THR A 287 7.79 5.10 -12.04
CA THR A 287 6.87 4.43 -11.09
C THR A 287 6.57 5.29 -9.88
N HIS A 288 7.34 6.36 -9.63
CA HIS A 288 7.13 7.31 -8.55
C HIS A 288 6.09 8.37 -8.95
N ILE A 289 4.95 8.38 -8.28
CA ILE A 289 3.88 9.34 -8.51
C ILE A 289 4.27 10.68 -7.85
N LYS A 290 4.45 11.72 -8.66
CA LYS A 290 4.87 13.06 -8.19
C LYS A 290 3.77 13.81 -7.44
N ASP A 291 2.51 13.57 -7.80
CA ASP A 291 1.35 14.22 -7.18
C ASP A 291 1.06 13.54 -5.82
N GLN A 292 1.74 13.98 -4.76
CA GLN A 292 1.57 13.42 -3.41
C GLN A 292 0.45 14.17 -2.67
N ASP A 293 -0.70 13.53 -2.57
CA ASP A 293 -1.87 14.02 -1.84
C ASP A 293 -2.75 12.87 -1.39
N ILE A 294 -3.71 13.16 -0.52
CA ILE A 294 -4.64 12.15 0.03
C ILE A 294 -5.43 11.41 -1.05
N PHE A 295 -5.86 12.09 -2.12
CA PHE A 295 -6.67 11.48 -3.16
C PHE A 295 -5.87 10.46 -3.97
N ASN A 296 -4.64 10.79 -4.35
CA ASN A 296 -3.71 9.86 -4.98
C ASN A 296 -3.27 8.76 -4.01
N ALA A 297 -3.13 9.05 -2.71
CA ALA A 297 -2.83 8.05 -1.69
C ALA A 297 -3.93 6.98 -1.62
N HIS A 298 -5.20 7.38 -1.55
CA HIS A 298 -6.34 6.44 -1.58
C HIS A 298 -6.41 5.64 -2.88
N GLN A 299 -6.16 6.27 -4.04
CA GLN A 299 -6.13 5.55 -5.32
C GLN A 299 -5.05 4.46 -5.32
N ILE A 300 -3.83 4.78 -4.89
CA ILE A 300 -2.72 3.82 -4.81
C ILE A 300 -3.04 2.71 -3.80
N ALA A 301 -3.57 3.08 -2.63
CA ALA A 301 -3.89 2.13 -1.57
C ALA A 301 -4.99 1.13 -1.98
N ASN A 302 -5.88 1.52 -2.87
CA ASN A 302 -6.99 0.70 -3.37
C ASN A 302 -6.70 -0.02 -4.68
N LEU A 303 -5.51 0.13 -5.28
CA LEU A 303 -5.17 -0.64 -6.47
C LEU A 303 -5.28 -2.15 -6.18
N ARG A 304 -5.99 -2.87 -7.06
CA ARG A 304 -6.12 -4.33 -6.95
C ARG A 304 -5.27 -4.99 -8.04
N PRO A 305 -4.02 -5.39 -7.73
CA PRO A 305 -3.13 -6.00 -8.72
C PRO A 305 -3.71 -7.34 -9.20
N MET A 306 -3.80 -7.49 -10.52
CA MET A 306 -4.27 -8.72 -11.18
C MET A 306 -3.12 -9.47 -11.86
N TYR A 307 -2.05 -8.76 -12.22
CA TYR A 307 -0.90 -9.32 -12.91
C TYR A 307 0.36 -8.53 -12.58
N GLY A 308 1.49 -9.24 -12.47
CA GLY A 308 2.80 -8.61 -12.30
C GLY A 308 3.11 -8.17 -10.87
N TRP A 309 2.81 -9.00 -9.87
CA TRP A 309 3.03 -8.72 -8.44
C TRP A 309 4.43 -8.22 -8.08
N THR A 310 5.48 -8.72 -8.75
CA THR A 310 6.85 -8.22 -8.55
C THR A 310 6.99 -6.74 -8.92
N HIS A 311 6.28 -6.29 -9.95
CA HIS A 311 6.25 -4.87 -10.34
C HIS A 311 5.33 -4.06 -9.42
N TYR A 312 4.22 -4.64 -8.96
CA TYR A 312 3.35 -4.02 -7.95
C TYR A 312 4.09 -3.72 -6.65
N ARG A 313 4.83 -4.70 -6.11
CA ARG A 313 5.65 -4.50 -4.90
C ARG A 313 6.72 -3.42 -5.06
N LYS A 314 7.33 -3.33 -6.25
CA LYS A 314 8.27 -2.23 -6.57
C LYS A 314 7.56 -0.89 -6.64
N PHE A 315 6.40 -0.85 -7.29
CA PHE A 315 5.58 0.35 -7.39
C PHE A 315 5.14 0.86 -6.02
N THR A 316 4.62 0.00 -5.14
CA THR A 316 4.22 0.39 -3.79
C THR A 316 5.41 0.83 -2.95
N ALA A 317 6.55 0.15 -3.04
CA ALA A 317 7.79 0.57 -2.37
C ALA A 317 8.27 1.97 -2.83
N THR A 318 8.20 2.27 -4.14
CA THR A 318 8.55 3.60 -4.64
C THR A 318 7.55 4.69 -4.24
N ASN A 319 6.33 4.33 -3.86
CA ASN A 319 5.29 5.26 -3.42
C ASN A 319 5.02 5.13 -1.91
N GLY A 320 6.08 4.90 -1.12
CA GLY A 320 5.98 4.81 0.34
C GLY A 320 5.43 6.07 1.02
N TRP A 321 5.44 7.22 0.34
CA TRP A 321 4.82 8.47 0.80
C TRP A 321 3.32 8.33 1.12
N VAL A 322 2.64 7.33 0.55
CA VAL A 322 1.24 7.00 0.87
C VAL A 322 1.06 6.75 2.37
N MET A 323 2.06 6.17 3.05
CA MET A 323 2.02 5.96 4.51
C MET A 323 1.98 7.26 5.32
N GLY A 324 2.40 8.39 4.74
CA GLY A 324 2.26 9.71 5.36
C GLY A 324 0.80 10.17 5.45
N TYR A 325 -0.07 9.67 4.56
CA TYR A 325 -1.51 9.94 4.56
C TYR A 325 -2.33 8.80 5.16
N LEU A 326 -1.89 7.55 4.97
CA LEU A 326 -2.56 6.32 5.40
C LEU A 326 -1.57 5.42 6.17
N PRO A 327 -1.30 5.68 7.46
CA PRO A 327 -0.21 5.05 8.20
C PRO A 327 -0.29 3.52 8.37
N GLN A 328 -1.47 2.95 8.18
CA GLN A 328 -1.75 1.52 8.25
C GLN A 328 -1.54 0.82 6.91
N TRP A 329 -1.42 1.58 5.82
CA TRP A 329 -1.17 1.02 4.51
C TRP A 329 0.21 0.36 4.48
N ASN A 330 0.22 -0.95 4.30
CA ASN A 330 1.44 -1.76 4.31
C ASN A 330 1.94 -2.09 2.89
N GLY A 331 1.32 -1.55 1.84
CA GLY A 331 1.65 -1.86 0.45
C GLY A 331 1.31 -3.29 0.01
N HIS A 332 0.71 -4.10 0.88
CA HIS A 332 0.19 -5.42 0.57
C HIS A 332 -1.30 -5.30 0.20
N ALA A 333 -1.68 -5.90 -0.92
CA ALA A 333 -3.09 -6.05 -1.29
C ALA A 333 -3.76 -7.24 -0.56
N GLU A 334 -3.06 -7.88 0.38
CA GLU A 334 -3.52 -9.03 1.15
C GLU A 334 -4.35 -8.55 2.34
N GLY A 335 -5.63 -8.95 2.38
CA GLY A 335 -6.43 -8.78 3.60
C GLY A 335 -7.92 -8.69 3.36
N THR A 336 -8.37 -7.91 2.38
CA THR A 336 -9.81 -7.71 2.16
C THR A 336 -10.03 -7.42 0.68
N HIS A 337 -10.81 -8.30 0.02
CA HIS A 337 -11.33 -8.09 -1.33
C HIS A 337 -10.31 -8.16 -2.49
N THR A 338 -9.57 -9.26 -2.62
CA THR A 338 -8.71 -9.49 -3.80
C THR A 338 -9.49 -10.13 -4.95
N PHE A 339 -9.50 -9.48 -6.11
CA PHE A 339 -9.73 -10.18 -7.37
C PHE A 339 -8.59 -11.18 -7.61
N PRO A 340 -8.87 -12.37 -8.18
CA PRO A 340 -7.86 -13.40 -8.34
C PRO A 340 -6.73 -12.96 -9.28
N GLU A 341 -5.50 -13.33 -8.95
CA GLU A 341 -4.35 -13.15 -9.85
C GLU A 341 -4.58 -13.92 -11.16
N LEU A 342 -4.39 -13.24 -12.29
CA LEU A 342 -4.45 -13.84 -13.61
C LEU A 342 -3.07 -14.38 -14.00
N LYS A 343 -2.82 -15.64 -13.64
CA LYS A 343 -1.58 -16.35 -13.99
C LYS A 343 -1.59 -16.74 -15.47
N LEU A 344 -0.64 -16.21 -16.23
CA LEU A 344 -0.47 -16.56 -17.64
C LEU A 344 -0.05 -18.02 -17.79
N SER A 345 -0.66 -18.73 -18.74
CA SER A 345 -0.21 -20.06 -19.15
C SER A 345 1.21 -20.00 -19.73
N ARG A 346 1.94 -21.14 -19.70
CA ARG A 346 3.31 -21.23 -20.25
C ARG A 346 3.36 -20.80 -21.72
N TRP A 347 2.35 -21.17 -22.50
CA TRP A 347 2.20 -20.78 -23.91
C TRP A 347 1.95 -19.29 -24.08
N ALA A 348 1.06 -18.70 -23.27
CA ALA A 348 0.80 -17.26 -23.30
C ALA A 348 2.06 -16.46 -22.91
N ALA A 349 2.77 -16.92 -21.87
CA ALA A 349 4.02 -16.30 -21.44
C ALA A 349 5.14 -16.42 -22.50
N TRP A 350 5.23 -17.57 -23.18
CA TRP A 350 6.17 -17.76 -24.29
C TRP A 350 5.82 -16.87 -25.49
N GLY A 351 4.57 -16.86 -25.94
CA GLY A 351 4.11 -16.02 -27.05
C GLY A 351 4.30 -14.54 -26.76
N LYS A 352 4.03 -14.11 -25.53
CA LYS A 352 4.33 -12.77 -25.04
C LYS A 352 5.82 -12.42 -25.19
N ARG A 353 6.73 -13.30 -24.78
CA ARG A 353 8.19 -13.10 -24.92
C ARG A 353 8.64 -13.05 -26.38
N LEU A 354 8.07 -13.89 -27.24
CA LEU A 354 8.36 -13.87 -28.67
C LEU A 354 7.94 -12.53 -29.31
N LEU A 355 6.73 -12.06 -29.02
CA LEU A 355 6.23 -10.77 -29.49
C LEU A 355 7.05 -9.60 -28.91
N GLU A 356 7.53 -9.71 -27.67
CA GLU A 356 8.43 -8.71 -27.10
C GLU A 356 9.79 -8.70 -27.82
N TRP A 357 10.35 -9.86 -28.15
CA TRP A 357 11.61 -9.96 -28.89
C TRP A 357 11.50 -9.33 -30.29
N ILE A 358 10.41 -9.63 -31.02
CA ILE A 358 10.11 -8.99 -32.30
C ILE A 358 9.91 -7.48 -32.11
N GLY A 359 9.09 -7.11 -31.12
CA GLY A 359 8.76 -5.73 -30.82
C GLY A 359 9.97 -4.90 -30.39
N ASP A 360 11.03 -5.50 -29.85
CA ASP A 360 12.26 -4.81 -29.43
C ASP A 360 13.22 -4.50 -30.60
N LEU A 361 12.93 -4.97 -31.82
CA LEU A 361 13.76 -4.66 -32.99
C LEU A 361 13.85 -3.14 -33.24
N PRO A 362 15.01 -2.59 -33.65
CA PRO A 362 15.23 -1.15 -33.81
C PRO A 362 14.25 -0.46 -34.75
N LEU A 363 13.75 -1.17 -35.77
CA LEU A 363 12.79 -0.65 -36.75
C LEU A 363 11.47 -0.18 -36.12
N PHE A 364 11.12 -0.68 -34.93
CA PHE A 364 9.91 -0.29 -34.22
C PHE A 364 10.08 0.97 -33.35
N GLN A 365 11.30 1.49 -33.19
CA GLN A 365 11.51 2.74 -32.44
C GLN A 365 10.99 3.99 -33.16
N PRO A 366 11.21 4.18 -34.49
CA PRO A 366 10.57 5.25 -35.24
C PRO A 366 9.03 5.16 -35.20
N LEU A 367 8.49 3.95 -35.23
CA LEU A 367 7.04 3.71 -35.14
C LEU A 367 6.47 4.16 -33.79
N GLU A 368 7.12 3.80 -32.67
CA GLU A 368 6.72 4.27 -31.33
C GLU A 368 6.68 5.81 -31.26
N TRP A 369 7.68 6.47 -31.84
CA TRP A 369 7.74 7.93 -31.88
C TRP A 369 6.64 8.56 -32.74
N LEU A 370 6.35 7.95 -33.90
CA LEU A 370 5.26 8.37 -34.77
C LEU A 370 3.90 8.21 -34.07
N ILE A 371 3.65 7.06 -33.44
CA ILE A 371 2.41 6.79 -32.70
C ILE A 371 2.25 7.80 -31.56
N PHE A 372 3.31 8.03 -30.78
CA PHE A 372 3.33 9.05 -29.74
C PHE A 372 2.88 10.41 -30.29
N LYS A 373 3.49 10.89 -31.38
CA LYS A 373 3.15 12.19 -31.97
C LYS A 373 1.70 12.27 -32.44
N LEU A 374 1.22 11.25 -33.14
CA LEU A 374 -0.13 11.22 -33.70
C LEU A 374 -1.20 11.14 -32.60
N TYR A 375 -1.04 10.22 -31.65
CA TYR A 375 -2.01 10.04 -30.57
C TYR A 375 -1.96 11.16 -29.56
N LYS A 376 -0.77 11.69 -29.22
CA LYS A 376 -0.66 12.87 -28.37
C LYS A 376 -1.46 14.04 -28.97
N LYS A 377 -1.23 14.36 -30.25
CA LYS A 377 -1.97 15.44 -30.94
C LYS A 377 -3.48 15.19 -30.97
N ARG A 378 -3.89 13.94 -31.21
CA ARG A 378 -5.31 13.55 -31.20
C ARG A 378 -5.95 13.75 -29.83
N ILE A 379 -5.29 13.32 -28.76
CA ILE A 379 -5.80 13.44 -27.39
C ILE A 379 -5.84 14.92 -26.99
N GLU A 380 -4.76 15.68 -27.25
CA GLU A 380 -4.71 17.12 -27.00
C GLU A 380 -5.81 17.89 -27.74
N GLY A 381 -6.10 17.54 -29.00
CA GLY A 381 -7.19 18.14 -29.76
C GLY A 381 -8.61 17.77 -29.27
N THR A 382 -8.73 16.78 -28.39
CA THR A 382 -10.02 16.38 -27.78
C THR A 382 -10.22 17.04 -26.40
N ILE A 383 -9.15 17.53 -25.77
CA ILE A 383 -9.19 18.11 -24.42
C ILE A 383 -9.42 19.63 -24.54
N SER A 384 -10.41 20.14 -23.79
CA SER A 384 -10.67 21.58 -23.76
C SER A 384 -9.50 22.33 -23.08
N PRO A 385 -9.11 23.54 -23.52
CA PRO A 385 -8.02 24.31 -22.92
C PRO A 385 -8.18 24.55 -21.40
N SER A 386 -9.42 24.64 -20.93
CA SER A 386 -9.81 24.77 -19.52
C SER A 386 -9.60 23.49 -18.68
N GLN A 387 -9.33 22.34 -19.30
CA GLN A 387 -9.27 21.01 -18.66
C GLN A 387 -7.84 20.41 -18.66
N THR A 388 -6.81 21.22 -18.83
CA THR A 388 -5.42 20.77 -19.00
C THR A 388 -4.73 20.36 -17.70
N SER A 389 -5.21 20.83 -16.55
CA SER A 389 -4.63 20.50 -15.25
C SER A 389 -4.90 19.03 -14.90
N GLY A 390 -3.86 18.24 -14.63
CA GLY A 390 -3.96 16.81 -14.26
C GLY A 390 -3.79 15.82 -15.42
N VAL A 391 -3.76 16.32 -16.66
CA VAL A 391 -3.43 15.52 -17.85
C VAL A 391 -1.92 15.48 -18.04
N TYR A 392 -1.37 14.27 -18.12
CA TYR A 392 0.05 14.06 -18.41
C TYR A 392 0.20 13.17 -19.65
N LEU A 393 0.70 13.76 -20.75
CA LEU A 393 0.98 13.07 -22.01
C LEU A 393 2.45 13.22 -22.37
N THR A 394 3.26 12.33 -21.82
CA THR A 394 4.71 12.28 -22.02
C THR A 394 5.10 10.97 -22.71
N ARG A 395 6.38 10.81 -23.08
CA ARG A 395 6.83 9.57 -23.73
C ARG A 395 6.68 8.35 -22.82
N ASP A 396 6.68 8.57 -21.51
CA ASP A 396 6.71 7.54 -20.47
C ASP A 396 5.49 7.58 -19.54
N ARG A 397 4.49 8.43 -19.77
CA ARG A 397 3.28 8.47 -18.95
C ARG A 397 2.07 9.00 -19.72
N ILE A 398 0.95 8.31 -19.54
CA ILE A 398 -0.41 8.73 -19.93
C ILE A 398 -1.26 8.78 -18.67
N LYS A 399 -1.68 9.97 -18.27
CA LYS A 399 -2.69 10.19 -17.22
C LYS A 399 -3.75 11.14 -17.78
N LEU A 400 -5.01 10.72 -17.79
CA LEU A 400 -6.12 11.45 -18.42
C LEU A 400 -7.13 12.03 -17.42
N HIS A 401 -6.73 12.28 -16.17
CA HIS A 401 -7.63 12.83 -15.14
C HIS A 401 -7.59 14.35 -15.08
N VAL A 402 -8.76 14.99 -15.11
CA VAL A 402 -8.89 16.46 -15.00
C VAL A 402 -8.89 16.87 -13.52
N ASN A 403 -7.98 17.75 -13.11
CA ASN A 403 -7.78 18.23 -11.73
C ASN A 403 -8.96 19.03 -11.15
N ASP A 404 -9.91 19.50 -11.96
CA ASP A 404 -11.13 20.15 -11.48
C ASP A 404 -11.96 19.25 -10.58
N HIS A 405 -11.84 17.93 -10.75
CA HIS A 405 -12.48 16.98 -9.86
C HIS A 405 -11.86 16.99 -8.46
N LYS A 406 -10.53 17.11 -8.35
CA LYS A 406 -9.78 17.08 -7.09
C LYS A 406 -10.11 18.28 -6.20
N HIS A 407 -10.07 19.50 -6.74
CA HIS A 407 -10.36 20.70 -5.94
C HIS A 407 -11.81 20.72 -5.45
N ARG A 408 -12.76 20.35 -6.31
CA ARG A 408 -14.16 20.20 -5.91
C ARG A 408 -14.34 19.12 -4.84
N PHE A 409 -13.60 18.02 -4.96
CA PHE A 409 -13.63 16.93 -4.00
C PHE A 409 -13.10 17.35 -2.62
N LEU A 410 -11.91 17.95 -2.55
CA LEU A 410 -11.33 18.40 -1.27
C LEU A 410 -12.21 19.44 -0.59
N LYS A 411 -12.77 20.38 -1.35
CA LYS A 411 -13.74 21.35 -0.81
C LYS A 411 -14.98 20.66 -0.25
N LYS A 412 -15.59 19.74 -1.00
CA LYS A 412 -16.74 18.95 -0.52
C LYS A 412 -16.41 18.17 0.75
N PHE A 413 -15.19 17.63 0.85
CA PHE A 413 -14.74 16.91 2.02
C PHE A 413 -14.62 17.82 3.25
N GLU A 414 -14.00 18.99 3.10
CA GLU A 414 -13.92 20.01 4.16
C GLU A 414 -15.31 20.47 4.60
N ASP A 415 -16.16 20.86 3.65
CA ASP A 415 -17.54 21.30 3.91
C ASP A 415 -18.34 20.23 4.69
N ARG A 416 -18.18 18.95 4.31
CA ARG A 416 -18.88 17.83 4.95
C ARG A 416 -18.38 17.54 6.37
N ILE A 417 -17.07 17.67 6.61
CA ILE A 417 -16.51 17.54 7.97
C ILE A 417 -17.07 18.64 8.88
N THR A 418 -17.06 19.88 8.40
CA THR A 418 -17.61 21.02 9.15
C THR A 418 -19.09 20.82 9.47
N GLU A 419 -19.89 20.39 8.48
CA GLU A 419 -21.32 20.10 8.67
C GLU A 419 -21.56 19.07 9.78
N VAL A 420 -20.82 17.95 9.77
CA VAL A 420 -20.99 16.87 10.75
C VAL A 420 -20.55 17.31 12.15
N MET A 421 -19.47 18.10 12.26
CA MET A 421 -19.02 18.64 13.54
C MET A 421 -20.00 19.67 14.12
N GLU A 422 -20.52 20.59 13.29
CA GLU A 422 -21.51 21.57 13.73
C GLU A 422 -22.81 20.89 14.20
N GLN A 423 -23.24 19.82 13.52
CA GLN A 423 -24.39 19.02 13.95
C GLN A 423 -24.13 18.39 15.34
N HIS A 424 -22.93 17.88 15.59
CA HIS A 424 -22.55 17.33 16.89
C HIS A 424 -22.62 18.38 18.01
N GLU A 425 -21.99 19.54 17.78
CA GLU A 425 -21.97 20.64 18.75
C GLU A 425 -23.38 21.14 19.08
N ARG A 426 -24.23 21.30 18.07
CA ARG A 426 -25.64 21.69 18.26
C ARG A 426 -26.42 20.64 19.07
N MET A 427 -26.23 19.34 18.80
CA MET A 427 -26.89 18.30 19.59
C MET A 427 -26.41 18.30 21.05
N ASN A 428 -25.12 18.52 21.29
CA ASN A 428 -24.57 18.61 22.65
C ASN A 428 -25.10 19.83 23.41
N LEU A 429 -25.23 20.99 22.75
CA LEU A 429 -25.84 22.19 23.32
C LEU A 429 -27.31 21.94 23.69
N ILE A 430 -28.10 21.34 22.80
CA ILE A 430 -29.52 21.00 23.06
C ILE A 430 -29.63 19.98 24.21
N ALA A 431 -28.74 18.98 24.27
CA ALA A 431 -28.72 18.00 25.36
C ALA A 431 -28.35 18.62 26.71
N GLN A 432 -27.40 19.57 26.73
CA GLN A 432 -27.03 20.33 27.93
C GLN A 432 -28.17 21.23 28.40
N GLU A 433 -28.84 21.95 27.49
CA GLU A 433 -30.01 22.79 27.81
C GLU A 433 -31.17 21.95 28.35
N SER A 434 -31.41 20.76 27.75
CA SER A 434 -32.44 19.81 28.19
C SER A 434 -32.14 19.22 29.57
N HIS A 435 -30.87 18.91 29.87
CA HIS A 435 -30.44 18.45 31.19
C HIS A 435 -30.52 19.54 32.26
N THR A 436 -30.22 20.81 31.93
CA THR A 436 -30.45 21.94 32.85
C THR A 436 -31.94 22.21 33.07
N ALA A 437 -32.80 22.01 32.07
CA ALA A 437 -34.24 22.16 32.21
C ALA A 437 -34.87 21.03 33.06
N HIS A 438 -34.34 19.80 33.00
CA HIS A 438 -34.82 18.67 33.81
C HIS A 438 -34.32 18.71 35.26
N ASN A 439 -33.14 19.29 35.53
CA ASN A 439 -32.63 19.50 36.89
C ASN A 439 -33.05 20.83 37.53
N GLY A 440 -33.79 21.69 36.80
CA GLY A 440 -34.32 22.97 37.28
C GLY A 440 -35.64 22.88 38.05
N HIS A 441 -36.21 21.70 38.23
CA HIS A 441 -37.42 21.49 39.04
C HIS A 441 -37.17 20.48 40.16
N MET A 442 -36.35 20.86 41.14
CA MET A 442 -36.67 20.54 42.53
C MET A 442 -35.98 21.50 43.50
N THR A 443 -36.80 22.07 44.38
CA THR A 443 -36.52 22.81 45.64
C THR A 443 -35.90 24.21 45.57
N VAL A 444 -36.70 25.24 45.91
CA VAL A 444 -36.70 26.03 47.17
C VAL A 444 -38.04 26.80 47.22
N LYS A 445 -39.03 26.35 48.01
CA LYS A 445 -39.48 26.84 49.34
C LYS A 445 -40.13 28.24 49.39
N TRP A 446 -41.39 28.19 49.85
CA TRP A 446 -42.39 29.22 50.21
C TRP A 446 -43.25 29.78 49.08
#